data_AF-A0A4Y2XAR2-F1
#
_entry.id   AF-A0A4Y2XAR2-F1
#
_cell.length_a   1.000
_cell.length_b   1.000
_cell.length_c   1.000
_cell.angle_alpha   90.00
_cell.angle_beta   90.00
_cell.angle_gamma   90.00
#
_symmetry.space_group_name_H-M   'P 1'
#
loop_
_entity.id
_entity.type
_entity.pdbx_description
1 polymer ?
#
loop_
_entity_poly.entity_id
_entity_poly.type
_entity_poly.pdbx_seq_one_letter_code
_entity_poly.pdbx_strand_id
1 'polypeptide(L)'
;MDELLEDEAEFIAERKMSTRRRYLLMQALHISSFIDDYPELGDNALEVLRMIWRSIPDPVLSRNEIQHAYSGVLKKDYLNWLITIYQHSVDEFPVKTQPRSLKHLARVSVRKALSDNQKCPDGLDCVGLLPPPVLALLRLEE
;
A
#
# COMPACT_ATOMS: atom_id res chain seq x y z
N MET A 1 16.86 0.08 -36.72
CA MET A 1 15.76 -0.89 -36.62
C MET A 1 15.92 -1.75 -35.36
N ASP A 2 17.14 -1.98 -34.87
CA ASP A 2 17.42 -2.60 -33.56
C ASP A 2 17.15 -1.67 -32.35
N GLU A 3 17.45 -0.37 -32.41
CA GLU A 3 17.21 0.54 -31.27
C GLU A 3 15.72 0.66 -30.86
N LEU A 4 14.79 0.59 -31.82
CA LEU A 4 13.34 0.61 -31.54
C LEU A 4 12.85 -0.69 -30.89
N LEU A 5 13.54 -1.80 -31.11
CA LEU A 5 13.20 -3.11 -30.52
C LEU A 5 13.85 -3.28 -29.13
N GLU A 6 15.02 -2.67 -28.89
CA GLU A 6 15.61 -2.56 -27.56
C GLU A 6 14.79 -1.66 -26.65
N ASP A 7 14.30 -0.50 -27.15
CA ASP A 7 13.37 0.37 -26.43
C ASP A 7 12.03 -0.33 -26.12
N GLU A 8 11.50 -1.15 -27.06
CA GLU A 8 10.27 -1.93 -26.83
C GLU A 8 10.50 -3.08 -25.84
N ALA A 9 11.66 -3.72 -25.87
CA ALA A 9 12.02 -4.82 -24.97
C ALA A 9 12.33 -4.31 -23.55
N GLU A 10 12.99 -3.15 -23.42
CA GLU A 10 13.19 -2.46 -22.14
C GLU A 10 11.86 -1.93 -21.59
N PHE A 11 10.99 -1.40 -22.45
CA PHE A 11 9.61 -1.01 -22.11
C PHE A 11 8.72 -2.19 -21.70
N ILE A 12 8.89 -3.37 -22.32
CA ILE A 12 8.19 -4.61 -21.93
C ILE A 12 8.79 -5.22 -20.65
N ALA A 13 10.09 -5.09 -20.43
CA ALA A 13 10.78 -5.51 -19.21
C ALA A 13 10.36 -4.65 -18.00
N GLU A 14 10.21 -3.33 -18.18
CA GLU A 14 9.61 -2.44 -17.18
C GLU A 14 8.13 -2.76 -16.89
N ARG A 15 7.41 -3.35 -17.85
CA ARG A 15 5.98 -3.72 -17.72
C ARG A 15 5.72 -5.00 -16.94
N LYS A 16 6.72 -5.82 -16.64
CA LYS A 16 6.49 -7.05 -15.87
C LYS A 16 6.47 -6.74 -14.38
N MET A 17 5.30 -6.31 -13.93
CA MET A 17 5.02 -6.02 -12.54
C MET A 17 5.48 -7.16 -11.63
N SER A 18 6.32 -6.82 -10.64
CA SER A 18 6.89 -7.81 -9.74
C SER A 18 5.79 -8.62 -9.04
N THR A 19 6.09 -9.86 -8.68
CA THR A 19 5.13 -10.70 -7.94
C THR A 19 4.67 -10.00 -6.66
N ARG A 20 5.57 -9.32 -5.95
CA ARG A 20 5.25 -8.50 -4.78
C ARG A 20 4.22 -7.41 -5.11
N ARG A 21 4.42 -6.69 -6.22
CA ARG A 21 3.53 -5.59 -6.62
C ARG A 21 2.16 -6.08 -7.05
N ARG A 22 2.08 -7.23 -7.72
CA ARG A 22 0.80 -7.90 -8.04
C ARG A 22 0.03 -8.31 -6.79
N TYR A 23 0.70 -8.84 -5.77
CA TYR A 23 0.06 -9.14 -4.49
C TYR A 23 -0.55 -7.90 -3.83
N LEU A 24 0.14 -6.77 -3.87
CA LEU A 24 -0.38 -5.52 -3.29
C LEU A 24 -1.62 -4.99 -4.02
N LEU A 25 -1.67 -5.09 -5.34
CA LEU A 25 -2.87 -4.77 -6.11
C LEU A 25 -4.03 -5.72 -5.77
N MET A 26 -3.74 -7.01 -5.66
CA MET A 26 -4.75 -7.99 -5.25
C MET A 26 -5.29 -7.72 -3.84
N GLN A 27 -4.48 -7.21 -2.92
CA GLN A 27 -4.97 -6.80 -1.60
C GLN A 27 -5.97 -5.63 -1.70
N ALA A 28 -5.65 -4.61 -2.50
CA ALA A 28 -6.57 -3.50 -2.72
C ALA A 28 -7.89 -3.99 -3.35
N LEU A 29 -7.81 -4.85 -4.36
CA LEU A 29 -8.99 -5.46 -5.00
C LEU A 29 -9.82 -6.30 -4.02
N HIS A 30 -9.16 -7.12 -3.21
CA HIS A 30 -9.83 -7.97 -2.24
C HIS A 30 -10.59 -7.15 -1.20
N ILE A 31 -9.98 -6.09 -0.66
CA ILE A 31 -10.65 -5.20 0.28
C ILE A 31 -11.80 -4.45 -0.39
N SER A 32 -11.64 -3.95 -1.62
CA SER A 32 -12.75 -3.32 -2.34
C SER A 32 -13.93 -4.26 -2.53
N SER A 33 -13.68 -5.51 -2.95
CA SER A 33 -14.73 -6.53 -3.08
C SER A 33 -15.40 -6.84 -1.73
N PHE A 34 -14.62 -6.94 -0.66
CA PHE A 34 -15.14 -7.17 0.68
C PHE A 34 -16.08 -6.04 1.14
N ILE A 35 -15.74 -4.78 0.84
CA ILE A 35 -16.58 -3.62 1.16
C ILE A 35 -17.90 -3.67 0.39
N ASP A 36 -17.87 -4.10 -0.88
CA ASP A 36 -19.10 -4.24 -1.68
C ASP A 36 -20.02 -5.34 -1.15
N ASP A 37 -19.44 -6.45 -0.67
CA ASP A 37 -20.18 -7.56 -0.08
C ASP A 37 -20.70 -7.26 1.35
N TYR A 38 -19.96 -6.44 2.11
CA TYR A 38 -20.22 -6.11 3.52
C TYR A 38 -20.10 -4.60 3.80
N PRO A 39 -21.04 -3.78 3.30
CA PRO A 39 -20.95 -2.31 3.39
C PRO A 39 -20.93 -1.79 4.83
N GLU A 40 -21.56 -2.50 5.77
CA GLU A 40 -21.56 -2.16 7.20
C GLU A 40 -20.18 -2.30 7.86
N LEU A 41 -19.26 -3.03 7.24
CA LEU A 41 -17.87 -3.18 7.69
C LEU A 41 -16.90 -2.30 6.88
N GLY A 42 -17.41 -1.42 6.02
CA GLY A 42 -16.61 -0.62 5.09
C GLY A 42 -15.48 0.17 5.76
N ASP A 43 -15.81 0.90 6.83
CA ASP A 43 -14.83 1.71 7.57
C ASP A 43 -13.74 0.84 8.22
N ASN A 44 -14.11 -0.32 8.77
CA ASN A 44 -13.16 -1.25 9.36
C ASN A 44 -12.23 -1.83 8.30
N ALA A 45 -12.76 -2.18 7.12
CA ALA A 45 -11.98 -2.71 6.02
C ALA A 45 -11.00 -1.67 5.44
N LEU A 46 -11.43 -0.41 5.35
CA LEU A 46 -10.55 0.71 4.99
C LEU A 46 -9.43 0.90 6.00
N GLU A 47 -9.73 0.81 7.30
CA GLU A 47 -8.73 0.92 8.35
C GLU A 47 -7.73 -0.24 8.33
N VAL A 48 -8.19 -1.47 8.09
CA VAL A 48 -7.32 -2.64 7.90
C VAL A 48 -6.36 -2.41 6.73
N LEU A 49 -6.87 -1.93 5.59
CA LEU A 49 -6.04 -1.61 4.44
C LEU A 49 -5.01 -0.54 4.81
N ARG A 50 -5.43 0.56 5.46
CA ARG A 50 -4.53 1.61 5.95
C ARG A 50 -3.42 1.06 6.84
N MET A 51 -3.76 0.24 7.84
CA MET A 51 -2.79 -0.37 8.76
C MET A 51 -1.77 -1.26 8.04
N ILE A 52 -2.22 -2.07 7.07
CA ILE A 52 -1.33 -2.91 6.25
C ILE A 52 -0.36 -2.02 5.46
N TRP A 53 -0.87 -1.00 4.78
CA TRP A 53 -0.07 -0.10 3.94
C TRP A 53 0.84 0.85 4.74
N ARG A 54 0.51 1.13 6.00
CA ARG A 54 1.39 1.83 6.96
C ARG A 54 2.51 0.94 7.52
N SER A 55 2.36 -0.39 7.43
CA SER A 55 3.31 -1.38 7.98
C SER A 55 4.35 -1.90 6.98
N ILE A 56 4.24 -1.58 5.69
CA ILE A 56 5.13 -2.08 4.65
C ILE A 56 6.03 -0.96 4.09
N PRO A 57 7.25 -1.25 3.65
CA PRO A 57 8.14 -0.25 3.06
C PRO A 57 7.80 0.07 1.59
N ASP A 58 6.88 -0.71 0.99
CA ASP A 58 6.52 -0.60 -0.41
C ASP A 58 5.94 0.80 -0.74
N PRO A 59 6.31 1.39 -1.90
CA PRO A 59 5.67 2.59 -2.43
C PRO A 59 4.14 2.45 -2.54
N VAL A 60 3.40 3.54 -2.38
CA VAL A 60 1.95 3.54 -2.66
C VAL A 60 1.69 3.20 -4.13
N LEU A 61 0.57 2.53 -4.44
CA LEU A 61 0.12 2.33 -5.81
C LEU A 61 -0.29 3.67 -6.43
N SER A 62 0.21 3.94 -7.61
CA SER A 62 -0.26 5.07 -8.39
C SER A 62 -1.59 4.76 -9.08
N ARG A 63 -2.35 5.82 -9.38
CA ARG A 63 -3.56 5.70 -10.21
C ARG A 63 -3.28 4.99 -11.53
N ASN A 64 -2.16 5.31 -12.17
CA ASN A 64 -1.77 4.72 -13.44
C ASN A 64 -1.48 3.23 -13.32
N GLU A 65 -0.82 2.78 -12.24
CA GLU A 65 -0.58 1.36 -11.99
C GLU A 65 -1.89 0.58 -11.83
N ILE A 66 -2.83 1.10 -11.05
CA ILE A 66 -4.12 0.46 -10.82
C ILE A 66 -4.93 0.40 -12.13
N GLN A 67 -4.98 1.51 -12.86
CA GLN A 67 -5.66 1.57 -14.16
C GLN A 67 -5.04 0.59 -15.15
N HIS A 68 -3.71 0.56 -15.27
CA HIS A 68 -3.03 -0.33 -16.19
C HIS A 68 -3.28 -1.80 -15.84
N ALA A 69 -3.23 -2.15 -14.56
CA ALA A 69 -3.39 -3.53 -14.10
C ALA A 69 -4.80 -4.09 -14.33
N TYR A 70 -5.84 -3.23 -14.25
CA TYR A 70 -7.24 -3.67 -14.26
C TYR A 70 -8.07 -3.15 -15.43
N SER A 71 -7.51 -2.29 -16.29
CA SER A 71 -8.18 -1.86 -17.52
C SER A 71 -8.49 -3.07 -18.41
N GLY A 72 -9.73 -3.16 -18.90
CA GLY A 72 -10.19 -4.29 -19.70
C GLY A 72 -10.50 -5.56 -18.90
N VAL A 73 -10.13 -5.63 -17.62
CA VAL A 73 -10.48 -6.73 -16.70
C VAL A 73 -11.69 -6.36 -15.85
N LEU A 74 -11.68 -5.17 -15.26
CA LEU A 74 -12.77 -4.65 -14.44
C LEU A 74 -13.64 -3.68 -15.24
N LYS A 75 -14.94 -3.62 -14.89
CA LYS A 75 -15.84 -2.58 -15.39
C LYS A 75 -15.32 -1.21 -14.97
N LYS A 76 -15.48 -0.20 -15.83
CA LYS A 76 -14.95 1.15 -15.61
C LYS A 76 -15.42 1.77 -14.28
N ASP A 77 -16.70 1.59 -13.94
CA ASP A 77 -17.26 2.14 -12.70
C ASP A 77 -16.64 1.48 -11.47
N TYR A 78 -16.46 0.16 -11.52
CA TYR A 78 -15.81 -0.60 -10.47
C TYR A 78 -14.33 -0.24 -10.32
N LEU A 79 -13.61 -0.02 -11.43
CA LEU A 79 -12.23 0.42 -11.40
C LEU A 79 -12.09 1.81 -10.74
N ASN A 80 -13.00 2.74 -11.04
CA ASN A 80 -13.02 4.06 -10.38
C ASN A 80 -13.37 3.95 -8.90
N TRP A 81 -14.27 3.04 -8.53
CA TRP A 81 -14.59 2.74 -7.14
C TRP A 81 -13.38 2.20 -6.39
N LEU A 82 -12.69 1.19 -6.93
CA LEU A 82 -11.47 0.64 -6.35
C LEU A 82 -10.37 1.69 -6.16
N ILE A 83 -10.17 2.56 -7.16
CA ILE A 83 -9.22 3.67 -7.06
C ILE A 83 -9.60 4.62 -5.92
N THR A 84 -10.90 4.91 -5.79
CA THR A 84 -11.43 5.77 -4.72
C THR A 84 -11.21 5.13 -3.34
N ILE A 85 -11.60 3.87 -3.16
CA ILE A 85 -11.40 3.10 -1.93
C ILE A 85 -9.92 3.07 -1.53
N TYR A 86 -9.04 2.75 -2.48
CA TYR A 86 -7.61 2.74 -2.23
C TYR A 86 -7.10 4.12 -1.83
N GLN A 87 -7.49 5.17 -2.56
CA GLN A 87 -7.14 6.56 -2.25
C GLN A 87 -7.59 6.99 -0.85
N HIS A 88 -8.75 6.53 -0.35
CA HIS A 88 -9.20 6.81 1.02
C HIS A 88 -8.40 6.05 2.10
N SER A 89 -7.81 4.92 1.74
CA SER A 89 -7.02 4.10 2.66
C SER A 89 -5.58 4.59 2.83
N VAL A 90 -5.03 5.31 1.84
CA VAL A 90 -3.65 5.78 1.85
C VAL A 90 -3.58 7.30 2.01
N ASP A 91 -2.71 7.78 2.90
CA ASP A 91 -2.58 9.21 3.19
C ASP A 91 -2.05 10.04 1.99
N GLU A 92 -1.36 9.37 1.06
CA GLU A 92 -0.77 9.96 -0.15
C GLU A 92 -1.19 9.15 -1.37
N PHE A 93 -1.83 9.75 -2.37
CA PHE A 93 -2.21 9.05 -3.61
C PHE A 93 -1.62 9.74 -4.85
N PRO A 94 -0.37 9.40 -5.23
CA PRO A 94 0.32 10.10 -6.28
C PRO A 94 -0.10 9.60 -7.68
N VAL A 95 0.00 10.49 -8.68
CA VAL A 95 -0.26 10.14 -10.10
C VAL A 95 0.75 9.12 -10.62
N LYS A 96 1.99 9.18 -10.13
CA LYS A 96 3.07 8.23 -10.43
C LYS A 96 3.65 7.69 -9.13
N THR A 97 4.17 6.47 -9.14
CA THR A 97 4.77 5.83 -7.97
C THR A 97 5.94 6.67 -7.46
N GLN A 98 5.98 6.90 -6.14
CA GLN A 98 7.06 7.65 -5.50
C GLN A 98 7.56 6.89 -4.26
N PRO A 99 8.86 7.04 -3.91
CA PRO A 99 9.38 6.53 -2.65
C PRO A 99 8.59 7.09 -1.46
N ARG A 100 8.42 6.28 -0.42
CA ARG A 100 7.80 6.73 0.83
C ARG A 100 8.71 7.71 1.55
N SER A 101 8.12 8.57 2.37
CA SER A 101 8.89 9.50 3.21
C SER A 101 9.86 8.76 4.13
N LEU A 102 10.97 9.41 4.49
CA LEU A 102 11.93 8.85 5.45
C LEU A 102 11.28 8.53 6.79
N LYS A 103 10.31 9.34 7.24
CA LYS A 103 9.51 9.09 8.45
C LYS A 103 8.79 7.73 8.38
N HIS A 104 8.18 7.42 7.24
CA HIS A 104 7.52 6.13 7.02
C HIS A 104 8.51 4.96 6.97
N LEU A 105 9.61 5.09 6.23
CA LEU A 105 10.63 4.03 6.13
C LEU A 105 11.31 3.74 7.48
N ALA A 106 11.59 4.79 8.26
CA ALA A 106 12.11 4.67 9.62
C ALA A 106 11.11 3.94 10.53
N ARG A 107 9.83 4.31 10.49
CA ARG A 107 8.76 3.62 11.23
C ARG A 107 8.73 2.13 10.92
N VAL A 108 8.69 1.76 9.64
CA VAL A 108 8.64 0.35 9.21
C VAL A 108 9.86 -0.41 9.70
N SER A 109 11.05 0.19 9.60
CA SER A 109 12.31 -0.42 10.03
C SER A 109 12.34 -0.65 11.54
N VAL A 110 11.93 0.34 12.34
CA VAL A 110 11.86 0.23 13.79
C VAL A 110 10.79 -0.79 14.21
N ARG A 111 9.59 -0.74 13.63
CA ARG A 111 8.52 -1.73 13.90
C ARG A 111 8.96 -3.15 13.56
N LYS A 112 9.71 -3.34 12.48
CA LYS A 112 10.28 -4.64 12.13
C LYS A 112 11.24 -5.13 13.22
N ALA A 113 12.19 -4.31 13.64
CA ALA A 113 13.11 -4.67 14.72
C ALA A 113 12.37 -4.96 16.04
N LEU A 114 11.32 -4.21 16.37
CA LEU A 114 10.49 -4.46 17.55
C LEU A 114 9.67 -5.74 17.42
N SER A 115 9.11 -6.03 16.24
CA SER A 115 8.42 -7.27 15.94
C SER A 115 9.33 -8.49 16.07
N ASP A 116 10.57 -8.39 15.57
CA ASP A 116 11.59 -9.45 15.70
C ASP A 116 11.93 -9.72 17.19
N ASN A 117 11.73 -8.73 18.06
CA ASN A 117 11.87 -8.83 19.52
C ASN A 117 10.53 -9.06 20.26
N GLN A 118 9.46 -9.44 19.56
CA GLN A 118 8.13 -9.72 20.12
C GLN A 118 7.52 -8.53 20.89
N LYS A 119 7.88 -7.30 20.51
CA LYS A 119 7.37 -6.06 21.11
C LYS A 119 6.27 -5.40 20.30
N CYS A 120 5.94 -5.90 19.12
CA CYS A 120 4.78 -5.46 18.34
C CYS A 120 3.77 -6.61 18.22
N PRO A 121 2.46 -6.33 18.19
CA PRO A 121 1.84 -5.00 18.20
C PRO A 121 1.72 -4.36 19.60
N ASP A 122 1.57 -5.15 20.66
CA ASP A 122 1.13 -4.63 21.98
C ASP A 122 2.28 -4.28 22.96
N GLY A 123 3.50 -4.75 22.69
CA GLY A 123 4.64 -4.60 23.60
C GLY A 123 5.37 -3.25 23.53
N LEU A 124 4.80 -2.24 22.86
CA LEU A 124 5.44 -0.94 22.66
C LEU A 124 5.59 -0.16 23.98
N ASP A 125 4.67 -0.36 24.92
CA ASP A 125 4.70 0.31 26.23
C ASP A 125 5.87 -0.18 27.11
N CYS A 126 6.46 -1.32 26.76
CA CYS A 126 7.64 -1.87 27.42
C CYS A 126 8.97 -1.32 26.85
N VAL A 127 8.94 -0.58 25.74
CA VAL A 127 10.13 -0.07 25.04
C VAL A 127 10.53 1.28 25.61
N GLY A 128 10.79 1.35 26.92
CA GLY A 128 11.20 2.58 27.60
C GLY A 128 10.26 3.78 27.41
N LEU A 129 10.68 4.96 27.86
CA LEU A 129 9.92 6.20 27.71
C LEU A 129 10.15 6.80 26.31
N LEU A 130 9.45 6.27 25.30
CA LEU A 130 9.38 6.93 23.99
C LEU A 130 8.53 8.20 24.08
N PRO A 131 8.91 9.30 23.40
CA PRO A 131 8.05 10.47 23.29
C PRO A 131 6.68 10.10 22.68
N PRO A 132 5.56 10.68 23.15
CA PRO A 132 4.23 10.34 22.65
C PRO A 132 4.08 10.38 21.11
N PRO A 133 4.65 11.36 20.38
CA PRO A 133 4.56 11.37 18.91
C PRO A 133 5.27 10.19 18.23
N VAL A 134 6.37 9.72 18.82
CA VAL A 134 7.10 8.56 18.31
C VAL A 134 6.31 7.28 18.56
N LEU A 135 5.65 7.19 19.71
CA LEU A 135 4.80 6.06 20.05
C LEU A 135 3.55 5.99 19.15
N ALA A 136 2.86 7.11 18.91
CA ALA A 136 1.74 7.20 17.97
C ALA A 136 2.16 6.81 16.55
N LEU A 137 3.33 7.29 16.11
CA LEU A 137 3.91 6.89 14.83
C LEU A 137 4.12 5.37 14.77
N LEU A 138 4.73 4.78 15.80
CA LEU A 138 4.95 3.35 15.86
C LEU A 138 3.66 2.55 15.98
N ARG A 139 2.58 3.08 16.57
CA ARG A 139 1.27 2.43 16.63
C ARG A 139 0.47 2.49 15.33
N LEU A 140 1.00 3.16 14.30
CA LEU A 140 0.34 3.39 13.01
C LEU A 140 -0.86 4.34 13.11
N GLU A 141 -0.92 5.18 14.15
CA GLU A 141 -2.00 6.15 14.37
C GLU A 141 -1.82 7.39 13.47
N GLU A 142 -0.56 7.78 13.22
CA GLU A 142 -0.18 8.89 12.32
C GLU A 142 0.17 8.44 10.90
#